data_AF-A0A9J6D666-F1
#
_entry.id   AF-A0A9J6D666-F1
#
_cell.length_a   1.000
_cell.length_b   1.000
_cell.length_c   1.000
_cell.angle_alpha   90.00
_cell.angle_beta   90.00
_cell.angle_gamma   90.00
#
_symmetry.space_group_name_H-M   'P 1'
#
loop_
_entity.id
_entity.type
_entity.pdbx_description
1 polymer ?
#
loop_
_entity_poly.entity_id
_entity_poly.type
_entity_poly.pdbx_seq_one_letter_code
_entity_poly.pdbx_strand_id
1 'polypeptide(L)'
;MLLFIIFLIWRCFKKPPIYEIPAWDITKGHRWSVTDILSRTGYCSVCENLIVDGLFCDCCGICVDHGCCGVADRNFACKTLSSSGDSISHHWVKGNTSPNSRCAVCGQLCGLEAALSDFRCCWCQRTVHTGCTGKLAEVCDLGRHRACVVPPYCVRLRMVGWKGRRHLVVRSVNPPSYSPWSPLIVVANRRSGNNDGEHVLSAFRGILNPAQVVDLNDLPPESALEWCHLIKGHTCRIIVAGGDGTINWIFTVIDRLKLQPLDQGVIRSVKAHYRKRPVQRLLINLRLKLPTSISVRQAAEIVAGAWWNVTAINIQNCWRKAGLVSIPHEVDSEEGSEESDVDVMWQEVAERLAMDASVTFEDFVECDSEAYTLAELTIDDILSAVRGDEDADGEDDAETAPMCQPEESLSNADIMECVRKMRTYLGRCSNATDQEHKNVDSFEAFVPQQLSGTRQAKITDFFKTTKSGLILGYFAFCVFSQSS
;
A
#
# COMPACT_ATOMS: atom_id res chain seq x y z
N MET A 1 -27.34 29.13 16.78
CA MET A 1 -25.88 29.37 16.68
C MET A 1 -25.08 28.53 17.67
N LEU A 2 -25.30 28.63 18.99
CA LEU A 2 -24.50 27.90 19.99
C LEU A 2 -24.54 26.36 19.83
N LEU A 3 -25.71 25.79 19.56
CA LEU A 3 -25.87 24.35 19.30
C LEU A 3 -25.20 23.89 17.99
N PHE A 4 -25.13 24.77 16.98
CA PHE A 4 -24.44 24.48 15.72
C PHE A 4 -22.93 24.52 15.88
N ILE A 5 -22.42 25.46 16.68
CA ILE A 5 -21.01 25.55 17.08
C ILE A 5 -20.63 24.36 17.97
N ILE A 6 -21.47 23.97 18.93
CA ILE A 6 -21.27 22.77 19.76
C ILE A 6 -21.32 21.50 18.90
N PHE A 7 -22.20 21.42 17.90
CA PHE A 7 -22.26 20.30 16.95
C PHE A 7 -21.02 20.24 16.05
N LEU A 8 -20.52 21.39 15.56
CA LEU A 8 -19.29 21.48 14.78
C LEU A 8 -18.06 21.13 15.63
N ILE A 9 -17.97 21.66 16.85
CA ILE A 9 -16.93 21.30 17.83
C ILE A 9 -17.03 19.80 18.13
N TRP A 10 -18.21 19.26 18.43
CA TRP A 10 -18.42 17.83 18.68
C TRP A 10 -18.03 16.98 17.48
N ARG A 11 -18.29 17.43 16.25
CA ARG A 11 -17.88 16.75 15.01
C ARG A 11 -16.38 16.85 14.75
N CYS A 12 -15.74 17.97 15.11
CA CYS A 12 -14.28 18.14 15.05
C CYS A 12 -13.55 17.36 16.15
N PHE A 13 -14.19 17.11 17.30
CA PHE A 13 -13.64 16.37 18.44
C PHE A 13 -14.12 14.92 18.54
N LYS A 14 -15.00 14.46 17.62
CA LYS A 14 -15.38 13.04 17.55
C LYS A 14 -14.15 12.28 17.09
N LYS A 15 -13.38 11.78 18.06
CA LYS A 15 -12.31 10.81 17.79
C LYS A 15 -12.90 9.73 16.89
N PRO A 16 -12.17 9.28 15.85
CA PRO A 16 -12.63 8.15 15.05
C PRO A 16 -13.04 7.02 16.00
N PRO A 17 -14.13 6.29 15.70
CA PRO A 17 -14.51 5.15 16.52
C PRO A 17 -13.27 4.25 16.66
N ILE A 18 -12.79 4.08 17.88
CA ILE A 18 -11.64 3.21 18.16
C ILE A 18 -12.17 1.80 18.01
N TYR A 19 -11.84 1.15 16.89
CA TYR A 19 -12.16 -0.24 16.69
C TYR A 19 -11.25 -1.08 17.56
N GLU A 20 -11.79 -2.13 18.17
CA GLU A 20 -10.99 -3.01 19.00
C GLU A 20 -10.38 -4.12 18.14
N ILE A 21 -9.14 -4.48 18.42
CA ILE A 21 -8.48 -5.67 17.86
C ILE A 21 -8.42 -6.73 18.95
N PRO A 22 -9.33 -7.72 18.96
CA PRO A 22 -9.33 -8.74 19.99
C PRO A 22 -8.05 -9.57 19.94
N ALA A 23 -7.43 -9.72 21.10
CA ALA A 23 -6.33 -10.64 21.29
C ALA A 23 -6.86 -11.92 21.92
N TRP A 24 -6.50 -13.07 21.33
CA TRP A 24 -6.85 -14.36 21.91
C TRP A 24 -6.26 -14.50 23.32
N ASP A 25 -7.06 -14.95 24.27
CA ASP A 25 -6.56 -15.18 25.62
C ASP A 25 -5.89 -16.54 25.69
N ILE A 26 -4.56 -16.56 25.63
CA ILE A 26 -3.75 -17.79 25.70
C ILE A 26 -3.97 -18.58 27.00
N THR A 27 -4.49 -17.95 28.06
CA THR A 27 -4.80 -18.66 29.31
C THR A 27 -6.02 -19.57 29.18
N LYS A 28 -6.83 -19.39 28.12
CA LYS A 28 -7.97 -20.25 27.78
C LYS A 28 -7.57 -21.50 27.00
N GLY A 29 -6.28 -21.68 26.72
CA GLY A 29 -5.73 -22.83 26.00
C GLY A 29 -5.29 -22.50 24.57
N HIS A 30 -4.94 -23.56 23.85
CA HIS A 30 -4.48 -23.51 22.47
C HIS A 30 -5.66 -23.34 21.50
N ARG A 31 -5.37 -22.79 20.32
CA ARG A 31 -6.32 -22.72 19.21
C ARG A 31 -6.23 -24.01 18.39
N TRP A 32 -7.06 -24.99 18.72
CA TRP A 32 -7.09 -26.30 18.09
C TRP A 32 -7.82 -26.30 16.75
N SER A 33 -7.22 -26.94 15.76
CA SER A 33 -7.77 -27.18 14.42
C SER A 33 -7.57 -28.65 14.05
N VAL A 34 -8.49 -29.21 13.26
CA VAL A 34 -8.42 -30.62 12.84
C VAL A 34 -7.29 -30.78 11.82
N THR A 35 -6.52 -31.85 11.98
CA THR A 35 -5.43 -32.19 11.06
C THR A 35 -6.01 -32.94 9.87
N ASP A 36 -5.77 -32.48 8.64
CA ASP A 36 -6.15 -33.27 7.47
C ASP A 36 -5.26 -34.51 7.35
N ILE A 37 -5.88 -35.69 7.22
CA ILE A 37 -5.28 -37.03 7.25
C ILE A 37 -4.13 -37.16 6.23
N LEU A 38 -4.21 -36.44 5.11
CA LEU A 38 -3.21 -36.46 4.03
C LEU A 38 -2.03 -35.49 4.25
N SER A 39 -2.17 -34.54 5.17
CA SER A 39 -1.27 -33.38 5.26
C SER A 39 -0.16 -33.52 6.30
N ARG A 40 -0.37 -34.31 7.37
CA ARG A 40 0.59 -34.43 8.48
C ARG A 40 0.48 -35.79 9.18
N THR A 41 1.44 -36.67 8.91
CA THR A 41 1.79 -37.73 9.87
C THR A 41 2.68 -37.12 10.94
N GLY A 42 2.30 -37.27 12.20
CA GLY A 42 3.03 -36.68 13.33
C GLY A 42 2.74 -37.44 14.61
N TYR A 43 3.46 -37.11 15.67
CA TYR A 43 3.28 -37.74 16.98
C TYR A 43 2.58 -36.78 17.94
N CYS A 44 1.75 -37.34 18.82
CA CYS A 44 1.09 -36.60 19.87
C CYS A 44 2.11 -36.05 20.87
N SER A 45 2.07 -34.75 21.10
CA SER A 45 2.99 -34.04 21.99
C SER A 45 2.81 -34.43 23.47
N VAL A 46 1.74 -35.16 23.80
CA VAL A 46 1.41 -35.62 25.15
C VAL A 46 1.76 -37.09 25.35
N CYS A 47 1.19 -37.99 24.52
CA CYS A 47 1.33 -39.43 24.69
C CYS A 47 2.40 -40.07 23.78
N GLU A 48 3.00 -39.28 22.89
CA GLU A 48 4.04 -39.69 21.93
C GLU A 48 3.60 -40.80 20.94
N ASN A 49 2.30 -41.09 20.84
CA ASN A 49 1.75 -41.99 19.83
C ASN A 49 1.63 -41.31 18.46
N LEU A 50 1.69 -42.11 17.39
CA LEU A 50 1.46 -41.64 16.03
C LEU A 50 0.01 -41.17 15.86
N ILE A 51 -0.17 -39.94 15.42
CA ILE A 51 -1.46 -39.33 15.09
C ILE A 51 -1.81 -39.73 13.65
N VAL A 52 -2.96 -40.38 13.52
CA VAL A 52 -3.62 -40.63 12.22
C VAL A 52 -4.72 -39.59 11.99
N ASP A 53 -5.48 -39.28 13.04
CA ASP A 53 -6.49 -38.24 13.09
C ASP A 53 -6.39 -37.54 14.45
N GLY A 54 -6.34 -36.22 14.45
CA GLY A 54 -6.06 -35.45 15.66
C GLY A 54 -6.07 -33.95 15.44
N LEU A 55 -5.66 -33.23 16.48
CA LEU A 55 -5.72 -31.78 16.54
C LEU A 55 -4.32 -31.19 16.50
N PHE A 56 -4.17 -30.04 15.85
CA PHE A 56 -2.96 -29.23 15.96
C PHE A 56 -3.31 -27.81 16.37
N CYS A 57 -2.38 -27.12 17.04
CA CYS A 57 -2.57 -25.72 17.34
C CYS A 57 -2.13 -24.83 16.17
N ASP A 58 -3.02 -23.97 15.65
CA ASP A 58 -2.70 -22.99 14.60
C ASP A 58 -1.58 -22.01 14.97
N CYS A 59 -1.41 -21.73 16.26
CA CYS A 59 -0.49 -20.69 16.73
C CYS A 59 0.93 -21.24 16.95
N CYS A 60 1.09 -22.28 17.77
CA CYS A 60 2.40 -22.84 18.11
C CYS A 60 2.77 -24.09 17.28
N GLY A 61 1.77 -24.80 16.75
CA GLY A 61 1.96 -26.00 15.95
C GLY A 61 2.25 -27.28 16.73
N ILE A 62 1.89 -27.36 18.02
CA ILE A 62 1.83 -28.64 18.74
C ILE A 62 0.72 -29.51 18.15
N CYS A 63 0.92 -30.82 18.11
CA CYS A 63 -0.07 -31.79 17.64
C CYS A 63 -0.45 -32.74 18.77
N VAL A 64 -1.73 -33.11 18.87
CA VAL A 64 -2.26 -33.99 19.93
C VAL A 64 -3.39 -34.86 19.39
N ASP A 65 -3.57 -36.03 20.00
CA ASP A 65 -4.80 -36.81 19.82
C ASP A 65 -5.99 -36.06 20.43
N HIS A 66 -7.20 -36.36 19.96
CA HIS A 66 -8.44 -35.77 20.47
C HIS A 66 -8.59 -35.86 21.99
N GLY A 67 -8.20 -36.99 22.60
CA GLY A 67 -8.26 -37.19 24.05
C GLY A 67 -7.18 -36.43 24.85
N CYS A 68 -6.15 -35.91 24.18
CA CYS A 68 -5.00 -35.27 24.81
C CYS A 68 -5.07 -33.73 24.83
N CYS A 69 -6.04 -33.11 24.15
CA CYS A 69 -6.13 -31.64 24.02
C CYS A 69 -6.18 -30.92 25.38
N GLY A 70 -7.04 -31.37 26.30
CA GLY A 70 -7.17 -30.75 27.62
C GLY A 70 -5.92 -30.94 28.49
N VAL A 71 -5.16 -32.02 28.30
CA VAL A 71 -3.87 -32.22 28.97
C VAL A 71 -2.84 -31.24 28.40
N ALA A 72 -2.84 -31.05 27.09
CA ALA A 72 -1.93 -30.14 26.43
C ALA A 72 -2.18 -28.67 26.80
N ASP A 73 -3.44 -28.25 26.92
CA ASP A 73 -3.82 -26.90 27.38
C ASP A 73 -3.27 -26.55 28.77
N ARG A 74 -3.06 -27.56 29.63
CA ARG A 74 -2.50 -27.37 30.99
C ARG A 74 -0.98 -27.43 31.03
N ASN A 75 -0.38 -28.29 30.21
CA ASN A 75 1.04 -28.65 30.33
C ASN A 75 1.94 -27.90 29.34
N PHE A 76 1.41 -27.40 28.23
CA PHE A 76 2.18 -26.68 27.21
C PHE A 76 1.68 -25.25 27.09
N ALA A 77 2.60 -24.29 27.15
CA ALA A 77 2.29 -22.90 26.83
C ALA A 77 2.08 -22.71 25.32
N CYS A 78 1.15 -21.85 24.93
CA CYS A 78 0.96 -21.46 23.53
C CYS A 78 1.84 -20.25 23.15
N LYS A 79 1.83 -19.90 21.86
CA LYS A 79 2.53 -18.75 21.28
C LYS A 79 1.98 -17.43 21.85
N THR A 80 2.84 -16.71 22.57
CA THR A 80 2.45 -15.52 23.34
C THR A 80 2.16 -14.29 22.47
N LEU A 81 1.08 -13.54 22.72
CA LEU A 81 0.77 -12.34 21.93
C LEU A 81 1.49 -11.07 22.39
N SER A 82 1.80 -10.97 23.68
CA SER A 82 2.37 -9.77 24.31
C SER A 82 3.39 -10.16 25.39
N SER A 83 4.50 -9.43 25.47
CA SER A 83 5.55 -9.60 26.48
C SER A 83 5.89 -8.25 27.11
N SER A 84 6.28 -8.26 28.39
CA SER A 84 6.63 -7.04 29.14
C SER A 84 8.08 -6.58 28.97
N GLY A 85 8.99 -7.45 28.52
CA GLY A 85 10.39 -7.12 28.27
C GLY A 85 10.64 -6.51 26.89
N ASP A 86 11.91 -6.25 26.55
CA ASP A 86 12.33 -5.70 25.24
C ASP A 86 12.78 -6.77 24.24
N SER A 87 12.79 -8.04 24.67
CA SER A 87 13.17 -9.19 23.86
C SER A 87 12.24 -10.38 24.14
N ILE A 88 12.38 -11.44 23.33
CA ILE A 88 11.73 -12.73 23.57
C ILE A 88 12.74 -13.86 23.47
N SER A 89 12.53 -14.90 24.27
CA SER A 89 13.23 -16.16 24.11
C SER A 89 12.64 -16.99 22.96
N HIS A 90 13.38 -17.99 22.51
CA HIS A 90 12.82 -18.99 21.62
C HIS A 90 11.67 -19.75 22.30
N HIS A 91 10.57 -19.95 21.57
CA HIS A 91 9.45 -20.79 22.02
C HIS A 91 9.51 -22.12 21.27
N TRP A 92 10.14 -23.11 21.90
CA TRP A 92 10.44 -24.40 21.30
C TRP A 92 9.24 -25.36 21.38
N VAL A 93 8.92 -25.97 20.24
CA VAL A 93 7.97 -27.06 20.10
C VAL A 93 8.75 -28.32 19.71
N LYS A 94 8.54 -29.42 20.45
CA LYS A 94 9.24 -30.69 20.27
C LYS A 94 8.59 -31.49 19.12
N GLY A 95 9.43 -32.04 18.27
CA GLY A 95 9.13 -32.90 17.13
C GLY A 95 8.22 -32.29 16.07
N ASN A 96 7.63 -33.15 15.23
CA ASN A 96 6.75 -32.79 14.11
C ASN A 96 7.33 -31.68 13.23
N THR A 97 8.65 -31.72 13.03
CA THR A 97 9.37 -30.80 12.15
C THR A 97 9.01 -31.13 10.70
N SER A 98 8.93 -30.11 9.86
CA SER A 98 8.64 -30.31 8.44
C SER A 98 9.69 -31.21 7.78
N PRO A 99 9.30 -32.06 6.82
CA PRO A 99 10.27 -32.85 6.05
C PRO A 99 11.38 -31.98 5.48
N ASN A 100 12.61 -32.51 5.43
CA ASN A 100 13.80 -31.80 4.94
C ASN A 100 14.21 -30.55 5.74
N SER A 101 13.69 -30.35 6.95
CA SER A 101 14.16 -29.28 7.84
C SER A 101 15.63 -29.50 8.20
N ARG A 102 16.42 -28.41 8.26
CA ARG A 102 17.86 -28.46 8.61
C ARG A 102 18.10 -27.77 9.94
N CYS A 103 18.98 -28.34 10.74
CA CYS A 103 19.41 -27.74 12.00
C CYS A 103 20.10 -26.39 11.74
N ALA A 104 19.64 -25.35 12.42
CA ALA A 104 20.24 -24.02 12.31
C ALA A 104 21.66 -23.91 12.87
N VAL A 105 22.12 -24.91 13.64
CA VAL A 105 23.45 -24.92 14.27
C VAL A 105 24.44 -25.76 13.47
N CYS A 106 24.09 -26.99 13.09
CA CYS A 106 25.02 -27.92 12.41
C CYS A 106 24.73 -28.15 10.92
N GLY A 107 23.60 -27.66 10.40
CA GLY A 107 23.18 -27.80 8.99
C GLY A 107 22.66 -29.18 8.57
N GLN A 108 22.73 -30.18 9.46
CA GLN A 108 22.25 -31.54 9.22
C GLN A 108 20.72 -31.63 9.30
N LEU A 109 20.14 -32.66 8.70
CA LEU A 109 18.68 -32.85 8.68
C LEU A 109 18.12 -33.10 10.09
N CYS A 110 16.97 -32.50 10.37
CA CYS A 110 16.16 -32.72 11.55
C CYS A 110 14.96 -33.63 11.23
N GLY A 111 14.41 -34.29 12.25
CA GLY A 111 13.20 -35.11 12.14
C GLY A 111 13.39 -36.43 11.40
N LEU A 112 14.62 -36.96 11.37
CA LEU A 112 14.92 -38.26 10.76
C LEU A 112 14.47 -39.44 11.64
N GLU A 113 14.41 -39.23 12.96
CA GLU A 113 13.92 -40.23 13.89
C GLU A 113 12.39 -40.27 13.85
N ALA A 114 11.83 -41.48 13.87
CA ALA A 114 10.39 -41.73 13.96
C ALA A 114 9.89 -41.47 15.40
N ALA A 115 10.19 -40.28 15.94
CA ALA A 115 9.92 -39.85 17.30
C ALA A 115 9.95 -38.32 17.44
N LEU A 116 9.44 -37.82 18.57
CA LEU A 116 9.58 -36.41 18.95
C LEU A 116 10.98 -36.18 19.55
N SER A 117 11.99 -35.86 18.74
CA SER A 117 13.35 -35.60 19.22
C SER A 117 13.86 -34.19 18.94
N ASP A 118 13.64 -33.64 17.76
CA ASP A 118 14.14 -32.31 17.41
C ASP A 118 13.19 -31.18 17.81
N PHE A 119 13.64 -29.93 17.81
CA PHE A 119 12.84 -28.78 18.22
C PHE A 119 12.65 -27.78 17.07
N ARG A 120 11.48 -27.16 17.01
CA ARG A 120 11.16 -26.02 16.13
C ARG A 120 10.74 -24.82 16.96
N CYS A 121 11.32 -23.64 16.72
CA CYS A 121 10.84 -22.41 17.34
C CYS A 121 9.63 -21.86 16.58
N CYS A 122 8.49 -21.62 17.25
CA CYS A 122 7.27 -21.10 16.59
C CYS A 122 7.33 -19.61 16.20
N TRP A 123 8.41 -18.90 16.58
CA TRP A 123 8.66 -17.53 16.16
C TRP A 123 9.60 -17.47 14.96
N CYS A 124 10.87 -17.84 15.14
CA CYS A 124 11.86 -17.75 14.07
C CYS A 124 11.81 -18.89 13.05
N GLN A 125 10.97 -19.91 13.28
CA GLN A 125 10.80 -21.09 12.44
C GLN A 125 12.06 -21.95 12.26
N ARG A 126 13.13 -21.69 13.03
CA ARG A 126 14.35 -22.50 13.00
C ARG A 126 14.11 -23.84 13.68
N THR A 127 14.67 -24.88 13.08
CA THR A 127 14.77 -26.22 13.67
C THR A 127 16.15 -26.46 14.25
N VAL A 128 16.23 -27.18 15.37
CA VAL A 128 17.48 -27.53 16.04
C VAL A 128 17.38 -28.94 16.62
N HIS A 129 18.49 -29.69 16.61
CA HIS A 129 18.55 -30.96 17.34
C HIS A 129 18.53 -30.72 18.84
N THR A 130 18.09 -31.71 19.62
CA THR A 130 18.12 -31.65 21.10
C THR A 130 19.47 -31.16 21.63
N GLY A 131 20.58 -31.76 21.19
CA GLY A 131 21.93 -31.38 21.62
C GLY A 131 22.47 -30.07 21.03
N CYS A 132 21.74 -29.45 20.09
CA CYS A 132 22.11 -28.18 19.48
C CYS A 132 21.35 -26.98 20.07
N THR A 133 20.26 -27.21 20.83
CA THR A 133 19.42 -26.14 21.41
C THR A 133 20.23 -25.11 22.20
N GLY A 134 21.11 -25.54 23.10
CA GLY A 134 21.94 -24.65 23.93
C GLY A 134 23.10 -23.96 23.20
N LYS A 135 23.33 -24.26 21.91
CA LYS A 135 24.35 -23.59 21.08
C LYS A 135 23.78 -22.40 20.29
N LEU A 136 22.46 -22.26 20.25
CA LEU A 136 21.80 -21.12 19.64
C LEU A 136 21.72 -19.96 20.63
N ALA A 137 21.66 -18.73 20.13
CA ALA A 137 21.41 -17.56 20.97
C ALA A 137 20.13 -17.73 21.80
N GLU A 138 20.15 -17.30 23.07
CA GLU A 138 18.99 -17.41 23.96
C GLU A 138 17.83 -16.52 23.51
N VAL A 139 18.16 -15.35 22.94
CA VAL A 139 17.20 -14.38 22.42
C VAL A 139 16.83 -14.72 20.99
N CYS A 140 15.53 -14.83 20.74
CA CYS A 140 14.97 -15.08 19.42
C CYS A 140 14.96 -13.80 18.58
N ASP A 141 15.58 -13.87 17.40
CA ASP A 141 15.63 -12.78 16.42
C ASP A 141 14.44 -12.76 15.43
N LEU A 142 13.41 -13.61 15.65
CA LEU A 142 12.25 -13.80 14.78
C LEU A 142 12.56 -14.35 13.38
N GLY A 143 13.82 -14.68 13.09
CA GLY A 143 14.25 -15.35 11.87
C GLY A 143 13.90 -14.62 10.57
N ARG A 144 13.67 -15.38 9.50
CA ARG A 144 13.45 -14.86 8.14
C ARG A 144 12.23 -13.96 7.99
N HIS A 145 11.26 -14.08 8.90
CA HIS A 145 10.00 -13.33 8.85
C HIS A 145 9.99 -12.10 9.75
N ARG A 146 11.12 -11.77 10.39
CA ARG A 146 11.30 -10.67 11.36
C ARG A 146 10.72 -9.34 10.89
N ALA A 147 10.86 -9.00 9.62
CA ALA A 147 10.35 -7.73 9.07
C ALA A 147 8.82 -7.65 9.06
N CYS A 148 8.13 -8.79 8.94
CA CYS A 148 6.66 -8.88 8.84
C CYS A 148 5.97 -9.07 10.19
N VAL A 149 6.68 -9.60 11.18
CA VAL A 149 6.12 -9.94 12.51
C VAL A 149 6.03 -8.66 13.36
N VAL A 150 4.91 -8.49 14.06
CA VAL A 150 4.80 -7.57 15.20
C VAL A 150 5.24 -8.34 16.45
N PRO A 151 6.45 -8.08 16.98
CA PRO A 151 6.98 -8.86 18.09
C PRO A 151 6.07 -8.80 19.33
N PRO A 152 6.01 -9.84 20.18
CA PRO A 152 5.20 -9.79 21.41
C PRO A 152 5.56 -8.61 22.32
N TYR A 153 6.85 -8.26 22.42
CA TYR A 153 7.30 -7.11 23.21
C TYR A 153 6.87 -5.75 22.63
N CYS A 154 6.40 -5.70 21.38
CA CYS A 154 5.84 -4.51 20.76
C CYS A 154 4.35 -4.34 21.07
N VAL A 155 3.64 -5.40 21.48
CA VAL A 155 2.19 -5.37 21.71
C VAL A 155 1.91 -5.07 23.18
N ARG A 156 1.00 -4.14 23.46
CA ARG A 156 0.40 -3.94 24.80
C ARG A 156 -1.07 -4.30 24.77
N LEU A 157 -1.49 -5.17 25.68
CA LEU A 157 -2.89 -5.61 25.78
C LEU A 157 -3.65 -4.84 26.88
N ARG A 158 -4.97 -4.77 26.74
CA ARG A 158 -5.88 -4.26 27.77
C ARG A 158 -7.08 -5.19 27.86
N MET A 159 -7.54 -5.46 29.08
CA MET A 159 -8.80 -6.16 29.31
C MET A 159 -9.96 -5.17 29.23
N VAL A 160 -10.96 -5.49 28.42
CA VAL A 160 -12.17 -4.68 28.20
C VAL A 160 -13.42 -5.55 28.43
N GLY A 161 -14.58 -4.92 28.47
CA GLY A 161 -15.87 -5.59 28.69
C GLY A 161 -16.26 -5.72 30.17
N TRP A 162 -17.49 -6.19 30.40
CA TRP A 162 -18.06 -6.29 31.74
C TRP A 162 -17.93 -7.71 32.32
N LYS A 163 -18.28 -7.89 33.60
CA LYS A 163 -18.10 -9.17 34.31
C LYS A 163 -18.85 -10.30 33.57
N GLY A 164 -18.11 -11.35 33.16
CA GLY A 164 -18.64 -12.47 32.37
C GLY A 164 -18.47 -12.35 30.85
N ARG A 165 -18.17 -11.16 30.31
CA ARG A 165 -17.86 -10.92 28.89
C ARG A 165 -16.61 -10.06 28.75
N ARG A 166 -15.56 -10.39 29.49
CA ARG A 166 -14.26 -9.71 29.35
C ARG A 166 -13.46 -10.38 28.25
N HIS A 167 -12.80 -9.57 27.44
CA HIS A 167 -11.84 -10.00 26.42
C HIS A 167 -10.61 -9.11 26.42
N LEU A 168 -9.50 -9.63 25.91
CA LEU A 168 -8.27 -8.88 25.71
C LEU A 168 -8.33 -8.19 24.36
N VAL A 169 -7.84 -6.95 24.29
CA VAL A 169 -7.68 -6.19 23.06
C VAL A 169 -6.29 -5.59 22.98
N VAL A 170 -5.79 -5.40 21.76
CA VAL A 170 -4.57 -4.63 21.52
C VAL A 170 -4.83 -3.16 21.85
N ARG A 171 -4.09 -2.63 22.82
CA ARG A 171 -4.17 -1.23 23.26
C ARG A 171 -3.25 -0.33 22.45
N SER A 172 -2.02 -0.77 22.24
CA SER A 172 -1.00 0.00 21.53
C SER A 172 0.08 -0.94 20.99
N VAL A 173 0.75 -0.48 19.93
CA VAL A 173 1.89 -1.16 19.32
C VAL A 173 3.06 -0.20 19.30
N ASN A 174 4.16 -0.58 19.96
CA ASN A 174 5.39 0.19 19.96
C ASN A 174 6.33 -0.42 18.91
N PRO A 175 6.77 0.34 17.88
CA PRO A 175 7.69 -0.17 16.88
C PRO A 175 8.98 -0.73 17.50
N PRO A 176 9.54 -1.82 16.95
CA PRO A 176 10.83 -2.33 17.37
C PRO A 176 11.97 -1.38 16.95
N SER A 177 13.12 -1.51 17.60
CA SER A 177 14.32 -0.69 17.32
C SER A 177 15.07 -1.06 16.03
N TYR A 178 14.64 -2.09 15.30
CA TYR A 178 15.34 -2.60 14.13
C TYR A 178 14.68 -2.16 12.83
N SER A 179 15.50 -2.05 11.77
CA SER A 179 15.08 -1.75 10.40
C SER A 179 15.71 -2.77 9.43
N PRO A 180 15.03 -3.17 8.33
CA PRO A 180 13.67 -2.78 7.94
C PRO A 180 12.59 -3.50 8.75
N TRP A 181 11.52 -2.78 9.09
CA TRP A 181 10.30 -3.34 9.69
C TRP A 181 9.08 -2.87 8.89
N SER A 182 8.36 -3.83 8.30
CA SER A 182 7.14 -3.60 7.54
C SER A 182 6.13 -4.71 7.88
N PRO A 183 5.35 -4.51 8.96
CA PRO A 183 4.37 -5.47 9.45
C PRO A 183 3.42 -5.95 8.35
N LEU A 184 3.11 -7.24 8.40
CA LEU A 184 2.10 -7.85 7.57
C LEU A 184 0.85 -8.14 8.41
N ILE A 185 -0.29 -7.60 8.02
CA ILE A 185 -1.60 -7.92 8.57
C ILE A 185 -2.33 -8.81 7.57
N VAL A 186 -2.85 -9.93 8.04
CA VAL A 186 -3.55 -10.91 7.21
C VAL A 186 -5.00 -10.86 7.57
N VAL A 187 -5.83 -10.61 6.57
CA VAL A 187 -7.27 -10.53 6.69
C VAL A 187 -7.84 -11.61 5.79
N ALA A 188 -8.63 -12.53 6.33
CA ALA A 188 -9.27 -13.53 5.50
C ALA A 188 -10.67 -13.84 6.01
N ASN A 189 -11.54 -14.27 5.11
CA ASN A 189 -12.83 -14.83 5.48
C ASN A 189 -12.74 -16.35 5.41
N ARG A 190 -12.81 -17.04 6.57
CA ARG A 190 -12.69 -18.52 6.60
C ARG A 190 -13.74 -19.25 5.75
N ARG A 191 -14.88 -18.61 5.44
CA ARG A 191 -15.98 -19.20 4.64
C ARG A 191 -15.94 -18.87 3.15
N SER A 192 -14.95 -18.10 2.68
CA SER A 192 -14.83 -17.78 1.26
C SER A 192 -14.06 -18.86 0.49
N GLY A 193 -14.50 -19.15 -0.75
CA GLY A 193 -13.93 -20.20 -1.60
C GLY A 193 -14.31 -21.62 -1.16
N ASN A 194 -13.48 -22.62 -1.49
CA ASN A 194 -13.62 -24.02 -1.06
C ASN A 194 -13.17 -24.24 0.41
N ASN A 195 -13.39 -23.26 1.30
CA ASN A 195 -12.87 -23.20 2.69
C ASN A 195 -11.34 -23.05 2.85
N ASP A 196 -10.62 -22.68 1.79
CA ASP A 196 -9.16 -22.44 1.86
C ASP A 196 -8.76 -21.30 2.82
N GLY A 197 -9.70 -20.40 3.14
CA GLY A 197 -9.47 -19.30 4.08
C GLY A 197 -9.02 -19.78 5.46
N GLU A 198 -9.52 -20.92 5.93
CA GLU A 198 -9.10 -21.50 7.21
C GLU A 198 -7.62 -21.93 7.19
N HIS A 199 -7.19 -22.58 6.10
CA HIS A 199 -5.79 -22.98 5.91
C HIS A 199 -4.85 -21.76 5.86
N VAL A 200 -5.26 -20.68 5.17
CA VAL A 200 -4.50 -19.42 5.12
C VAL A 200 -4.36 -18.81 6.51
N LEU A 201 -5.47 -18.68 7.25
CA LEU A 201 -5.47 -18.13 8.61
C LEU A 201 -4.58 -18.96 9.54
N SER A 202 -4.70 -20.30 9.49
CA SER A 202 -3.90 -21.22 10.30
C SER A 202 -2.40 -21.08 9.99
N ALA A 203 -2.02 -21.08 8.71
CA ALA A 203 -0.61 -20.95 8.30
C ALA A 203 0.00 -19.63 8.78
N PHE A 204 -0.70 -18.51 8.62
CA PHE A 204 -0.19 -17.20 9.05
C PHE A 204 -0.16 -17.03 10.57
N ARG A 205 -1.06 -17.64 11.34
CA ARG A 205 -0.96 -17.65 12.82
C ARG A 205 0.29 -18.38 13.32
N GLY A 206 0.70 -19.42 12.60
CA GLY A 206 1.94 -20.16 12.86
C GLY A 206 3.19 -19.31 12.64
N ILE A 207 3.14 -18.34 11.71
CA ILE A 207 4.28 -17.49 11.34
C ILE A 207 4.27 -16.16 12.11
N LEU A 208 3.18 -15.40 12.00
CA LEU A 208 3.03 -14.05 12.55
C LEU A 208 2.60 -14.05 14.02
N ASN A 209 2.55 -12.87 14.64
CA ASN A 209 1.84 -12.74 15.91
C ASN A 209 0.34 -13.03 15.65
N PRO A 210 -0.33 -13.92 16.42
CA PRO A 210 -1.70 -14.29 16.11
C PRO A 210 -2.69 -13.12 16.07
N ALA A 211 -2.38 -11.99 16.72
CA ALA A 211 -3.19 -10.77 16.64
C ALA A 211 -3.16 -10.11 15.24
N GLN A 212 -2.11 -10.34 14.45
CA GLN A 212 -1.98 -9.83 13.07
C GLN A 212 -2.89 -10.58 12.07
N VAL A 213 -3.51 -11.67 12.48
CA VAL A 213 -4.29 -12.57 11.61
C VAL A 213 -5.77 -12.47 11.98
N VAL A 214 -6.50 -11.70 11.18
CA VAL A 214 -7.90 -11.34 11.41
C VAL A 214 -8.80 -12.20 10.54
N ASP A 215 -9.72 -12.92 11.20
CA ASP A 215 -10.79 -13.65 10.53
C ASP A 215 -12.02 -12.75 10.44
N LEU A 216 -12.43 -12.42 9.21
CA LEU A 216 -13.59 -11.57 8.92
C LEU A 216 -14.93 -12.22 9.31
N ASN A 217 -14.94 -13.52 9.58
CA ASN A 217 -16.11 -14.19 10.12
C ASN A 217 -16.33 -13.87 11.60
N ASP A 218 -15.24 -13.65 12.34
CA ASP A 218 -15.26 -13.36 13.77
C ASP A 218 -15.24 -11.85 14.04
N LEU A 219 -14.60 -11.07 13.16
CA LEU A 219 -14.33 -9.65 13.35
C LEU A 219 -14.73 -8.81 12.14
N PRO A 220 -15.25 -7.60 12.36
CA PRO A 220 -15.52 -6.68 11.27
C PRO A 220 -14.20 -6.15 10.68
N PRO A 221 -14.15 -5.81 9.38
CA PRO A 221 -12.94 -5.35 8.71
C PRO A 221 -12.35 -4.06 9.28
N GLU A 222 -13.16 -3.24 9.93
CA GLU A 222 -12.72 -2.05 10.67
C GLU A 222 -11.71 -2.40 11.76
N SER A 223 -11.91 -3.53 12.46
CA SER A 223 -10.96 -4.04 13.45
C SER A 223 -9.63 -4.45 12.82
N ALA A 224 -9.63 -4.95 11.57
CA ALA A 224 -8.40 -5.25 10.86
C ALA A 224 -7.64 -3.99 10.46
N LEU A 225 -8.37 -2.97 9.99
CA LEU A 225 -7.79 -1.72 9.51
C LEU A 225 -7.30 -0.81 10.65
N GLU A 226 -7.74 -1.05 11.88
CA GLU A 226 -7.21 -0.36 13.06
C GLU A 226 -5.69 -0.57 13.25
N TRP A 227 -5.12 -1.66 12.71
CA TRP A 227 -3.67 -1.85 12.69
C TRP A 227 -2.93 -0.67 12.03
N CYS A 228 -3.52 0.00 11.04
CA CYS A 228 -2.95 1.20 10.40
C CYS A 228 -2.86 2.38 11.38
N HIS A 229 -3.83 2.52 12.29
CA HIS A 229 -3.79 3.55 13.33
C HIS A 229 -2.87 3.20 14.50
N LEU A 230 -2.67 1.90 14.79
CA LEU A 230 -1.78 1.43 15.85
C LEU A 230 -0.30 1.50 15.43
N ILE A 231 0.02 1.26 14.17
CA ILE A 231 1.39 1.25 13.62
C ILE A 231 1.66 2.55 12.87
N LYS A 232 1.61 3.68 13.58
CA LYS A 232 1.80 5.00 12.97
C LYS A 232 3.24 5.19 12.45
N GLY A 233 3.36 5.93 11.35
CA GLY A 233 4.66 6.32 10.79
C GLY A 233 5.47 5.17 10.17
N HIS A 234 4.89 3.99 9.99
CA HIS A 234 5.54 2.85 9.35
C HIS A 234 4.64 2.27 8.25
N THR A 235 5.26 1.72 7.21
CA THR A 235 4.52 1.06 6.12
C THR A 235 3.99 -0.30 6.59
N CYS A 236 2.67 -0.36 6.79
CA CYS A 236 1.93 -1.60 7.04
C CYS A 236 1.50 -2.22 5.70
N ARG A 237 1.67 -3.54 5.55
CA ARG A 237 1.15 -4.30 4.41
C ARG A 237 -0.05 -5.11 4.86
N ILE A 238 -1.12 -5.08 4.08
CA ILE A 238 -2.32 -5.85 4.35
C ILE A 238 -2.51 -6.84 3.20
N ILE A 239 -2.63 -8.12 3.52
CA ILE A 239 -3.07 -9.16 2.59
C ILE A 239 -4.52 -9.48 2.91
N VAL A 240 -5.37 -9.42 1.90
CA VAL A 240 -6.77 -9.84 1.97
C VAL A 240 -6.93 -11.14 1.19
N ALA A 241 -7.28 -12.22 1.87
CA ALA A 241 -7.58 -13.52 1.27
C ALA A 241 -9.10 -13.77 1.28
N GLY A 242 -9.74 -13.65 0.13
CA GLY A 242 -11.16 -13.88 -0.07
C GLY A 242 -11.54 -13.62 -1.51
N GLY A 243 -12.78 -13.96 -1.89
CA GLY A 243 -13.32 -13.62 -3.21
C GLY A 243 -13.66 -12.12 -3.33
N ASP A 244 -14.13 -11.71 -4.50
CA ASP A 244 -14.38 -10.30 -4.84
C ASP A 244 -15.28 -9.59 -3.85
N GLY A 245 -16.32 -10.26 -3.34
CA GLY A 245 -17.21 -9.68 -2.32
C GLY A 245 -16.49 -9.34 -0.99
N THR A 246 -15.48 -10.12 -0.61
CA THR A 246 -14.65 -9.83 0.58
C THR A 246 -13.73 -8.65 0.31
N ILE A 247 -13.12 -8.61 -0.88
CA ILE A 247 -12.23 -7.52 -1.30
C ILE A 247 -13.01 -6.20 -1.37
N ASN A 248 -14.19 -6.19 -2.00
CA ASN A 248 -15.06 -5.03 -2.08
C ASN A 248 -15.52 -4.54 -0.70
N TRP A 249 -15.79 -5.47 0.23
CA TRP A 249 -16.13 -5.11 1.60
C TRP A 249 -14.98 -4.37 2.30
N ILE A 250 -13.73 -4.82 2.12
CA ILE A 250 -12.55 -4.11 2.63
C ILE A 250 -12.41 -2.72 2.01
N PHE A 251 -12.53 -2.59 0.69
CA PHE A 251 -12.44 -1.29 0.01
C PHE A 251 -13.49 -0.30 0.51
N THR A 252 -14.75 -0.74 0.60
CA THR A 252 -15.84 0.07 1.16
C THR A 252 -15.52 0.59 2.57
N VAL A 253 -14.84 -0.24 3.38
CA VAL A 253 -14.45 0.15 4.74
C VAL A 253 -13.26 1.11 4.72
N ILE A 254 -12.26 0.90 3.85
CA ILE A 254 -11.13 1.82 3.67
C ILE A 254 -11.64 3.23 3.31
N ASP A 255 -12.59 3.32 2.39
CA ASP A 255 -13.19 4.57 1.95
C ASP A 255 -13.96 5.25 3.09
N ARG A 256 -14.78 4.47 3.80
CA ARG A 256 -15.55 4.97 4.95
C ARG A 256 -14.65 5.43 6.10
N LEU A 257 -13.54 4.73 6.34
CA LEU A 257 -12.54 5.11 7.34
C LEU A 257 -11.60 6.21 6.85
N LYS A 258 -11.71 6.64 5.58
CA LYS A 258 -10.90 7.71 4.99
C LYS A 258 -9.39 7.46 5.11
N LEU A 259 -9.01 6.19 4.99
CA LEU A 259 -7.62 5.76 5.15
C LEU A 259 -6.77 6.06 3.91
N GLN A 260 -7.38 6.24 2.74
CA GLN A 260 -6.69 6.56 1.49
C GLN A 260 -6.32 8.06 1.46
N PRO A 261 -5.03 8.43 1.61
CA PRO A 261 -4.64 9.83 1.68
C PRO A 261 -4.88 10.57 0.36
N LEU A 262 -4.87 9.85 -0.77
CA LEU A 262 -5.13 10.43 -2.08
C LEU A 262 -6.52 11.08 -2.14
N ASP A 263 -7.52 10.45 -1.53
CA ASP A 263 -8.90 10.94 -1.46
C ASP A 263 -9.10 12.02 -0.39
N GLN A 264 -8.10 12.29 0.46
CA GLN A 264 -8.17 13.33 1.49
C GLN A 264 -7.82 14.74 0.98
N GLY A 265 -7.55 14.88 -0.32
CA GLY A 265 -7.33 16.17 -0.97
C GLY A 265 -6.24 16.16 -2.05
N VAL A 266 -5.41 15.13 -2.15
CA VAL A 266 -4.37 15.06 -3.19
C VAL A 266 -5.01 15.01 -4.57
N ILE A 267 -5.99 14.12 -4.78
CA ILE A 267 -6.69 14.01 -6.07
C ILE A 267 -7.42 15.32 -6.39
N ARG A 268 -8.11 15.92 -5.42
CA ARG A 268 -8.79 17.21 -5.61
C ARG A 268 -7.79 18.32 -5.99
N SER A 269 -6.62 18.37 -5.34
CA SER A 269 -5.56 19.33 -5.66
C SER A 269 -5.02 19.11 -7.08
N VAL A 270 -4.76 17.86 -7.48
CA VAL A 270 -4.38 17.54 -8.87
C VAL A 270 -5.47 17.97 -9.86
N LYS A 271 -6.74 17.67 -9.58
CA LYS A 271 -7.87 18.06 -10.43
C LYS A 271 -7.99 19.58 -10.56
N ALA A 272 -7.87 20.32 -9.46
CA ALA A 272 -7.92 21.78 -9.47
C ALA A 272 -6.78 22.38 -10.32
N HIS A 273 -5.53 21.94 -10.12
CA HIS A 273 -4.41 22.40 -10.94
C HIS A 273 -4.52 21.95 -12.39
N TYR A 274 -5.01 20.73 -12.62
CA TYR A 274 -5.26 20.21 -13.96
C TYR A 274 -6.27 21.09 -14.65
N ARG A 275 -7.43 21.38 -14.05
CA ARG A 275 -8.53 22.12 -14.69
C ARG A 275 -8.26 23.63 -14.83
N LYS A 276 -7.45 24.21 -13.95
CA LYS A 276 -6.93 25.59 -14.09
C LYS A 276 -6.16 25.78 -15.40
N ARG A 277 -5.36 24.79 -15.83
CA ARG A 277 -4.48 24.90 -17.02
C ARG A 277 -5.24 24.95 -18.36
N PRO A 278 -6.23 24.08 -18.66
CA PRO A 278 -7.11 24.20 -19.82
C PRO A 278 -7.87 25.51 -19.84
N VAL A 279 -8.36 26.00 -18.69
CA VAL A 279 -9.06 27.30 -18.60
C VAL A 279 -8.12 28.44 -19.02
N GLN A 280 -6.91 28.49 -18.47
CA GLN A 280 -5.88 29.45 -18.87
C GLN A 280 -5.56 29.37 -20.38
N ARG A 281 -5.36 28.16 -20.89
CA ARG A 281 -5.04 27.93 -22.30
C ARG A 281 -6.19 28.29 -23.22
N LEU A 282 -7.42 27.94 -22.84
CA LEU A 282 -8.64 28.30 -23.55
C LEU A 282 -8.78 29.81 -23.65
N LEU A 283 -8.54 30.53 -22.56
CA LEU A 283 -8.60 31.99 -22.53
C LEU A 283 -7.57 32.62 -23.48
N ILE A 284 -6.33 32.13 -23.47
CA ILE A 284 -5.28 32.57 -24.39
C ILE A 284 -5.70 32.28 -25.84
N ASN A 285 -6.20 31.09 -26.12
CA ASN A 285 -6.59 30.70 -27.47
C ASN A 285 -7.79 31.51 -27.96
N LEU A 286 -8.78 31.80 -27.11
CA LEU A 286 -9.90 32.68 -27.45
C LEU A 286 -9.43 34.12 -27.74
N ARG A 287 -8.53 34.67 -26.92
CA ARG A 287 -7.96 36.02 -27.12
C ARG A 287 -7.13 36.11 -28.40
N LEU A 288 -6.38 35.05 -28.73
CA LEU A 288 -5.50 34.98 -29.90
C LEU A 288 -6.17 34.37 -31.14
N LYS A 289 -7.45 33.97 -31.06
CA LYS A 289 -8.20 33.27 -32.12
C LYS A 289 -7.51 31.99 -32.62
N LEU A 290 -6.90 31.25 -31.70
CA LEU A 290 -6.27 29.95 -31.94
C LEU A 290 -7.27 28.80 -31.72
N PRO A 291 -7.03 27.61 -32.31
CA PRO A 291 -7.87 26.43 -32.06
C PRO A 291 -7.87 26.06 -30.58
N THR A 292 -9.03 25.63 -30.09
CA THR A 292 -9.27 25.32 -28.66
C THR A 292 -9.24 23.83 -28.35
N SER A 293 -9.02 22.98 -29.35
CA SER A 293 -8.92 21.53 -29.17
C SER A 293 -7.65 21.16 -28.40
N ILE A 294 -7.78 20.17 -27.53
CA ILE A 294 -6.68 19.61 -26.74
C ILE A 294 -6.46 18.18 -27.23
N SER A 295 -5.25 17.87 -27.68
CA SER A 295 -4.89 16.49 -28.05
C SER A 295 -4.59 15.64 -26.81
N VAL A 296 -4.63 14.31 -26.93
CA VAL A 296 -4.32 13.39 -25.82
C VAL A 296 -2.90 13.63 -25.27
N ARG A 297 -1.92 13.87 -26.16
CA ARG A 297 -0.55 14.23 -25.76
C ARG A 297 -0.52 15.51 -24.92
N GLN A 298 -1.22 16.55 -25.36
CA GLN A 298 -1.30 17.81 -24.61
C GLN A 298 -2.01 17.62 -23.27
N ALA A 299 -3.06 16.79 -23.20
CA ALA A 299 -3.73 16.47 -21.95
C ALA A 299 -2.76 15.80 -20.96
N ALA A 300 -1.93 14.85 -21.41
CA ALA A 300 -0.92 14.21 -20.56
C ALA A 300 0.13 15.20 -20.03
N GLU A 301 0.62 16.13 -20.87
CA GLU A 301 1.55 17.20 -20.45
C GLU A 301 0.89 18.14 -19.41
N ILE A 302 -0.40 18.45 -19.58
CA ILE A 302 -1.17 19.26 -18.63
C ILE A 302 -1.31 18.54 -17.28
N VAL A 303 -1.60 17.23 -17.28
CA VAL A 303 -1.66 16.43 -16.04
C VAL A 303 -0.31 16.39 -15.33
N ALA A 304 0.79 16.15 -16.05
CA ALA A 304 2.13 16.16 -15.47
C ALA A 304 2.46 17.51 -14.82
N GLY A 305 2.14 18.60 -15.51
CA GLY A 305 2.31 19.94 -14.98
C GLY A 305 1.41 20.25 -13.78
N ALA A 306 0.19 19.70 -13.74
CA ALA A 306 -0.69 19.82 -12.59
C ALA A 306 -0.12 19.12 -11.35
N TRP A 307 0.48 17.94 -11.53
CA TRP A 307 1.11 17.18 -10.47
C TRP A 307 2.28 17.94 -9.81
N TRP A 308 3.11 18.63 -10.60
CA TRP A 308 4.24 19.41 -10.06
C TRP A 308 3.82 20.59 -9.19
N ASN A 309 2.57 21.05 -9.31
CA ASN A 309 2.03 22.13 -8.48
C ASN A 309 1.44 21.61 -7.15
N VAL A 310 1.30 20.29 -6.98
CA VAL A 310 0.87 19.70 -5.70
C VAL A 310 2.03 19.75 -4.71
N THR A 311 1.90 20.58 -3.68
CA THR A 311 2.97 20.79 -2.70
C THR A 311 3.14 19.58 -1.76
N ALA A 312 4.36 19.38 -1.26
CA ALA A 312 4.63 18.37 -0.24
C ALA A 312 3.81 18.61 1.05
N ILE A 313 3.53 19.87 1.39
CA ILE A 313 2.69 20.27 2.52
C ILE A 313 1.25 19.80 2.31
N ASN A 314 0.68 19.98 1.11
CA ASN A 314 -0.66 19.46 0.79
C ASN A 314 -0.74 17.95 0.96
N ILE A 315 0.28 17.22 0.51
CA ILE A 315 0.37 15.77 0.70
C ILE A 315 0.41 15.44 2.20
N GLN A 316 1.31 16.05 2.97
CA GLN A 316 1.40 15.82 4.42
C GLN A 316 0.08 16.12 5.16
N ASN A 317 -0.61 17.19 4.78
CA ASN A 317 -1.92 17.54 5.33
C ASN A 317 -2.97 16.47 5.02
N CYS A 318 -2.97 15.89 3.82
CA CYS A 318 -3.87 14.80 3.44
C CYS A 318 -3.59 13.52 4.25
N TRP A 319 -2.31 13.17 4.44
CA TRP A 319 -1.91 12.02 5.29
C TRP A 319 -2.24 12.23 6.77
N ARG A 320 -2.21 13.48 7.25
CA ARG A 320 -2.67 13.85 8.60
C ARG A 320 -4.19 13.69 8.73
N LYS A 321 -4.97 14.15 7.74
CA LYS A 321 -6.42 13.97 7.69
C LYS A 321 -6.81 12.49 7.69
N ALA A 322 -6.03 11.63 7.02
CA ALA A 322 -6.20 10.17 7.04
C ALA A 322 -5.78 9.49 8.37
N GLY A 323 -5.18 10.22 9.32
CA GLY A 323 -4.79 9.69 10.63
C GLY A 323 -3.54 8.81 10.66
N LEU A 324 -2.80 8.71 9.53
CA LEU A 324 -1.65 7.81 9.36
C LEU A 324 -0.33 8.37 9.89
N VAL A 325 -0.24 9.70 10.06
CA VAL A 325 0.96 10.39 10.56
C VAL A 325 0.60 11.35 11.69
N SER A 326 1.47 11.46 12.69
CA SER A 326 1.34 12.39 13.82
C SER A 326 2.52 13.36 13.81
N ILE A 327 2.46 14.37 12.93
CA ILE A 327 3.44 15.48 12.87
C ILE A 327 2.87 16.65 13.69
N PRO A 328 3.69 17.37 14.49
CA PRO A 328 3.28 18.61 15.16
C PRO A 328 2.62 19.61 14.19
N HIS A 329 1.71 20.40 14.73
CA HIS A 329 0.84 21.32 14.01
C HIS A 329 1.61 22.60 13.61
N GLU A 330 2.44 22.55 12.58
CA GLU A 330 2.91 23.78 11.92
C GLU A 330 1.81 24.24 10.95
N VAL A 331 1.17 25.35 11.32
CA VAL A 331 0.14 26.01 10.52
C VAL A 331 0.85 26.83 9.46
N ASP A 332 1.15 26.24 8.31
CA ASP A 332 1.44 27.01 7.11
C ASP A 332 0.17 27.09 6.28
N SER A 333 -0.56 28.18 6.49
CA SER A 333 -1.70 28.60 5.69
C SER A 333 -1.20 29.32 4.44
N GLU A 334 -0.88 28.57 3.38
CA GLU A 334 -0.65 29.11 2.03
C GLU A 334 -1.93 29.02 1.16
N GLU A 335 -3.12 29.14 1.74
CA GLU A 335 -4.39 29.11 0.98
C GLU A 335 -4.82 30.52 0.47
N GLY A 336 -3.98 31.55 0.59
CA GLY A 336 -4.45 32.94 0.46
C GLY A 336 -4.32 33.65 -0.90
N SER A 337 -3.49 33.18 -1.84
CA SER A 337 -3.16 33.98 -3.04
C SER A 337 -3.57 33.37 -4.39
N GLU A 338 -3.75 32.05 -4.50
CA GLU A 338 -4.08 31.43 -5.78
C GLU A 338 -5.59 31.34 -6.08
N GLU A 339 -6.45 31.31 -5.07
CA GLU A 339 -7.92 31.21 -5.25
C GLU A 339 -8.48 32.44 -5.98
N SER A 340 -8.03 33.64 -5.61
CA SER A 340 -8.52 34.89 -6.20
C SER A 340 -8.23 35.03 -7.69
N ASP A 341 -7.10 34.50 -8.17
CA ASP A 341 -6.73 34.58 -9.59
C ASP A 341 -7.56 33.61 -10.44
N VAL A 342 -7.93 32.45 -9.88
CA VAL A 342 -8.71 31.43 -10.60
C VAL A 342 -10.14 31.89 -10.83
N ASP A 343 -10.76 32.50 -9.82
CA ASP A 343 -12.14 33.00 -9.92
C ASP A 343 -12.27 34.09 -10.99
N VAL A 344 -11.30 35.01 -11.07
CA VAL A 344 -11.26 36.05 -12.11
C VAL A 344 -11.12 35.43 -13.50
N MET A 345 -10.23 34.45 -13.66
CA MET A 345 -10.08 33.73 -14.94
C MET A 345 -11.35 32.98 -15.33
N TRP A 346 -12.04 32.37 -14.37
CA TRP A 346 -13.27 31.62 -14.61
C TRP A 346 -14.42 32.52 -15.02
N GLN A 347 -14.59 33.67 -14.36
CA GLN A 347 -15.60 34.68 -14.74
C GLN A 347 -15.43 35.12 -16.20
N GLU A 348 -14.20 35.38 -16.65
CA GLU A 348 -13.95 35.78 -18.03
C GLU A 348 -14.27 34.66 -19.04
N VAL A 349 -14.02 33.39 -18.69
CA VAL A 349 -14.41 32.25 -19.52
C VAL A 349 -15.94 32.11 -19.57
N ALA A 350 -16.61 32.22 -18.42
CA ALA A 350 -18.06 32.12 -18.33
C ALA A 350 -18.76 33.19 -19.18
N GLU A 351 -18.27 34.44 -19.14
CA GLU A 351 -18.77 35.53 -19.99
C GLU A 351 -18.55 35.25 -21.49
N ARG A 352 -17.35 34.82 -21.89
CA ARG A 352 -17.04 34.58 -23.32
C ARG A 352 -17.77 33.41 -23.92
N LEU A 353 -18.08 32.39 -23.12
CA LEU A 353 -18.80 31.19 -23.56
C LEU A 353 -20.30 31.27 -23.31
N ALA A 354 -20.81 32.38 -22.76
CA ALA A 354 -22.21 32.56 -22.37
C ALA A 354 -22.72 31.43 -21.45
N MET A 355 -21.90 31.05 -20.46
CA MET A 355 -22.27 30.06 -19.45
C MET A 355 -23.26 30.64 -18.44
N ASP A 356 -24.03 29.76 -17.79
CA ASP A 356 -24.90 30.15 -16.68
C ASP A 356 -24.05 30.65 -15.50
N ALA A 357 -24.41 31.80 -14.93
CA ALA A 357 -23.70 32.44 -13.82
C ALA A 357 -23.70 31.61 -12.52
N SER A 358 -24.52 30.57 -12.44
CA SER A 358 -24.53 29.62 -11.32
C SER A 358 -23.39 28.60 -11.36
N VAL A 359 -22.72 28.40 -12.51
CA VAL A 359 -21.64 27.42 -12.64
C VAL A 359 -20.32 27.99 -12.12
N THR A 360 -19.86 27.47 -11.00
CA THR A 360 -18.61 27.88 -10.36
C THR A 360 -17.40 27.10 -10.90
N PHE A 361 -16.19 27.58 -10.63
CA PHE A 361 -14.99 26.82 -10.94
C PHE A 361 -14.93 25.51 -10.14
N GLU A 362 -15.45 25.49 -8.90
CA GLU A 362 -15.50 24.27 -8.10
C GLU A 362 -16.44 23.23 -8.73
N ASP A 363 -17.58 23.64 -9.30
CA ASP A 363 -18.43 22.72 -10.08
C ASP A 363 -17.66 22.15 -11.27
N PHE A 364 -16.85 22.99 -11.93
CA PHE A 364 -15.92 22.54 -12.95
C PHE A 364 -14.76 21.74 -12.39
N VAL A 365 -14.46 21.65 -11.09
CA VAL A 365 -13.45 20.74 -10.49
C VAL A 365 -14.07 19.41 -10.07
N GLU A 366 -15.33 19.42 -9.67
CA GLU A 366 -16.06 18.27 -9.17
C GLU A 366 -16.98 17.61 -10.21
N CYS A 367 -16.99 18.08 -11.47
CA CYS A 367 -17.90 17.58 -12.50
C CYS A 367 -17.81 16.06 -12.80
N ASP A 368 -16.73 15.40 -12.40
CA ASP A 368 -16.49 13.96 -12.56
C ASP A 368 -16.55 13.20 -11.23
N SER A 369 -17.10 13.81 -10.17
CA SER A 369 -17.22 13.19 -8.85
C SER A 369 -18.07 11.92 -8.84
N GLU A 370 -19.04 11.82 -9.77
CA GLU A 370 -19.90 10.63 -9.96
C GLU A 370 -19.38 9.66 -11.02
N ALA A 371 -18.23 9.93 -11.64
CA ALA A 371 -17.66 9.05 -12.66
C ALA A 371 -17.11 7.77 -12.01
N TYR A 372 -17.52 6.61 -12.53
CA TYR A 372 -16.99 5.32 -12.09
C TYR A 372 -15.49 5.21 -12.40
N THR A 373 -14.66 5.03 -11.36
CA THR A 373 -13.20 4.90 -11.47
C THR A 373 -12.72 3.45 -11.54
N LEU A 374 -13.63 2.49 -11.32
CA LEU A 374 -13.38 1.06 -11.39
C LEU A 374 -14.25 0.50 -12.51
N ALA A 375 -13.62 0.00 -13.58
CA ALA A 375 -14.30 -0.86 -14.53
C ALA A 375 -14.44 -2.25 -13.89
N GLU A 376 -15.65 -2.71 -13.65
CA GLU A 376 -15.91 -4.14 -13.44
C GLU A 376 -15.66 -4.83 -14.78
N LEU A 377 -14.46 -5.38 -14.97
CA LEU A 377 -14.20 -6.24 -16.11
C LEU A 377 -15.11 -7.47 -15.97
N THR A 378 -15.97 -7.68 -16.94
CA THR A 378 -16.80 -8.88 -16.97
C THR A 378 -15.91 -10.11 -17.19
N ILE A 379 -16.43 -11.30 -16.85
CA ILE A 379 -15.70 -12.55 -17.11
C ILE A 379 -15.37 -12.66 -18.61
N ASP A 380 -16.23 -12.14 -19.50
CA ASP A 380 -15.99 -12.11 -20.95
C ASP A 380 -14.88 -11.12 -21.35
N ASP A 381 -14.74 -9.98 -20.68
CA ASP A 381 -13.62 -9.03 -20.88
C ASP A 381 -12.28 -9.64 -20.44
N ILE A 382 -12.28 -10.43 -19.38
CA ILE A 382 -11.09 -11.15 -18.90
C ILE A 382 -10.75 -12.29 -19.86
N LEU A 383 -11.76 -13.05 -20.31
CA LEU A 383 -11.57 -14.15 -21.24
C LEU A 383 -11.07 -13.66 -22.60
N SER A 384 -11.58 -12.54 -23.11
CA SER A 384 -11.11 -11.95 -24.37
C SER A 384 -9.67 -11.41 -24.26
N ALA A 385 -9.28 -10.81 -23.13
CA ALA A 385 -7.92 -10.36 -22.90
C ALA A 385 -6.90 -11.52 -22.75
N VAL A 386 -7.33 -12.69 -22.26
CA VAL A 386 -6.48 -13.88 -22.07
C VAL A 386 -6.43 -14.76 -23.32
N ARG A 387 -7.50 -14.80 -24.12
CA ARG A 387 -7.59 -15.56 -25.38
C ARG A 387 -6.98 -14.85 -26.59
N GLY A 388 -6.08 -13.89 -26.36
CA GLY A 388 -5.61 -12.91 -27.34
C GLY A 388 -5.66 -13.38 -28.78
N ASP A 389 -6.49 -12.72 -29.60
CA ASP A 389 -6.56 -12.79 -31.07
C ASP A 389 -6.06 -14.11 -31.71
N GLU A 390 -6.57 -15.26 -31.30
CA GLU A 390 -6.35 -16.52 -32.03
C GLU A 390 -7.42 -16.80 -33.10
N ASP A 391 -8.40 -15.91 -33.30
CA ASP A 391 -9.42 -16.04 -34.35
C ASP A 391 -9.58 -14.73 -35.14
N ALA A 392 -8.58 -14.41 -35.98
CA ALA A 392 -8.73 -13.43 -37.05
C ALA A 392 -7.99 -13.89 -38.32
N ASP A 393 -8.31 -15.10 -38.79
CA ASP A 393 -8.03 -15.49 -40.17
C ASP A 393 -9.12 -14.92 -41.09
N GLY A 394 -8.75 -13.85 -41.82
CA GLY A 394 -9.22 -13.58 -43.18
C GLY A 394 -10.53 -12.81 -43.38
N GLU A 395 -10.40 -11.50 -43.60
CA GLU A 395 -10.82 -10.89 -44.88
C GLU A 395 -10.14 -9.51 -45.03
N ASP A 396 -9.45 -9.35 -46.17
CA ASP A 396 -8.84 -8.10 -46.62
C ASP A 396 -9.91 -7.02 -46.79
N ASP A 397 -10.06 -6.15 -45.79
CA ASP A 397 -10.56 -4.79 -46.01
C ASP A 397 -9.54 -3.82 -45.43
N ALA A 398 -8.58 -3.46 -46.29
CA ALA A 398 -7.69 -2.33 -46.09
C ALA A 398 -8.51 -1.03 -46.17
N GLU A 399 -9.32 -0.74 -45.14
CA GLU A 399 -9.60 0.64 -44.81
C GLU A 399 -8.28 1.26 -44.34
N THR A 400 -7.64 1.98 -45.26
CA THR A 400 -6.52 2.87 -44.98
C THR A 400 -6.80 3.69 -43.73
N ALA A 401 -6.24 3.24 -42.60
CA ALA A 401 -6.06 4.08 -41.43
C ALA A 401 -5.39 5.38 -41.93
N PRO A 402 -5.90 6.57 -41.55
CA PRO A 402 -5.27 7.80 -41.97
C PRO A 402 -3.81 7.74 -41.53
N MET A 403 -2.89 7.76 -42.51
CA MET A 403 -1.46 7.89 -42.29
C MET A 403 -1.24 8.88 -41.15
N CYS A 404 -0.60 8.44 -40.07
CA CYS A 404 -0.08 9.34 -39.05
C CYS A 404 0.72 10.43 -39.78
N GLN A 405 0.24 11.66 -39.69
CA GLN A 405 0.98 12.80 -40.20
C GLN A 405 2.37 12.78 -39.54
N PRO A 406 3.46 13.03 -40.27
CA PRO A 406 4.78 13.12 -39.67
C PRO A 406 4.72 14.17 -38.56
N GLU A 407 5.03 13.80 -37.31
CA GLU A 407 5.27 14.81 -36.28
C GLU A 407 6.39 15.73 -36.81
N GLU A 408 6.11 17.03 -36.93
CA GLU A 408 7.12 18.01 -37.33
C GLU A 408 8.30 17.94 -36.36
N SER A 409 9.44 17.38 -36.80
CA SER A 409 10.64 17.29 -35.98
C SER A 409 11.29 18.66 -35.89
N LEU A 410 11.13 19.33 -34.75
CA LEU A 410 11.79 20.61 -34.45
C LEU A 410 13.31 20.41 -34.29
N SER A 411 14.11 21.20 -35.01
CA SER A 411 15.57 21.17 -34.86
C SER A 411 16.04 22.02 -33.67
N ASN A 412 17.25 21.77 -33.17
CA ASN A 412 17.87 22.62 -32.14
C ASN A 412 18.00 24.09 -32.59
N ALA A 413 18.15 24.34 -33.90
CA ALA A 413 18.18 25.70 -34.45
C ALA A 413 16.81 26.39 -34.34
N ASP A 414 15.73 25.65 -34.60
CA ASP A 414 14.35 26.16 -34.45
C ASP A 414 14.05 26.49 -32.98
N ILE A 415 14.51 25.65 -32.06
CA ILE A 415 14.38 25.88 -30.61
C ILE A 415 15.13 27.15 -30.18
N MET A 416 16.37 27.35 -30.64
CA MET A 416 17.13 28.56 -30.33
C MET A 416 16.50 29.83 -30.93
N GLU A 417 15.89 29.72 -32.12
CA GLU A 417 15.12 30.85 -32.68
C GLU A 417 13.87 31.15 -31.86
N CYS A 418 13.19 30.14 -31.31
CA CYS A 418 12.09 30.33 -30.35
C CYS A 418 12.59 31.03 -29.07
N VAL A 419 13.72 30.63 -28.50
CA VAL A 419 14.34 31.30 -27.33
C VAL A 419 14.63 32.77 -27.63
N ARG A 420 15.19 33.07 -28.81
CA ARG A 420 15.45 34.46 -29.24
C ARG A 420 14.17 35.28 -29.33
N LYS A 421 13.10 34.69 -29.89
CA LYS A 421 11.77 35.33 -29.95
C LYS A 421 11.21 35.56 -28.54
N MET A 422 11.36 34.61 -27.62
CA MET A 422 10.94 34.75 -26.22
C MET A 422 11.67 35.88 -25.51
N ARG A 423 13.00 36.01 -25.65
CA ARG A 423 13.76 37.16 -25.10
C ARG A 423 13.28 38.49 -25.67
N THR A 424 13.05 38.55 -26.98
CA THR A 424 12.57 39.77 -27.64
C THR A 424 11.18 40.17 -27.12
N TYR A 425 10.32 39.18 -26.85
CA TYR A 425 9.01 39.40 -26.26
C TYR A 425 9.12 39.91 -24.81
N LEU A 426 9.90 39.25 -23.95
CA LEU A 426 10.10 39.66 -22.56
C LEU A 426 10.68 41.08 -22.46
N GLY A 427 11.63 41.46 -23.33
CA GLY A 427 12.18 42.81 -23.36
C GLY A 427 11.18 43.90 -23.77
N ARG A 428 10.01 43.55 -24.30
CA ARG A 428 8.91 44.48 -24.62
C ARG A 428 7.82 44.51 -23.54
N CYS A 429 7.81 43.56 -22.62
CA CYS A 429 6.84 43.47 -21.54
C CYS A 429 7.30 44.31 -20.34
N SER A 430 6.56 45.36 -20.01
CA SER A 430 6.86 46.22 -18.85
C SER A 430 6.66 45.55 -17.49
N ASN A 431 6.02 44.38 -17.47
CA ASN A 431 5.66 43.60 -16.29
C ASN A 431 6.38 42.26 -16.18
N ALA A 432 7.37 41.98 -17.04
CA ALA A 432 8.18 40.77 -16.92
C ALA A 432 9.03 40.84 -15.65
N THR A 433 9.02 39.79 -14.84
CA THR A 433 9.84 39.69 -13.62
C THR A 433 11.21 39.07 -13.95
N ASP A 434 12.16 39.24 -13.03
CA ASP A 434 13.48 38.60 -13.14
C ASP A 434 13.39 37.07 -13.24
N GLN A 435 12.29 36.47 -12.77
CA GLN A 435 12.10 35.02 -12.83
C GLN A 435 11.82 34.51 -14.25
N GLU A 436 11.01 35.21 -15.05
CA GLU A 436 10.78 34.79 -16.45
C GLU A 436 12.07 34.86 -17.27
N HIS A 437 12.88 35.90 -17.04
CA HIS A 437 14.20 36.02 -17.68
C HIS A 437 15.12 34.86 -17.30
N LYS A 438 15.22 34.52 -16.01
CA LYS A 438 16.01 33.36 -15.54
C LYS A 438 15.52 32.03 -16.11
N ASN A 439 14.21 31.85 -16.27
CA ASN A 439 13.64 30.64 -16.85
C ASN A 439 14.05 30.45 -18.32
N VAL A 440 14.05 31.53 -19.11
CA VAL A 440 14.51 31.51 -20.50
C VAL A 440 16.00 31.23 -20.59
N ASP A 441 16.83 31.82 -19.71
CA ASP A 441 18.27 31.56 -19.67
C ASP A 441 18.59 30.11 -19.29
N SER A 442 17.86 29.54 -18.33
CA SER A 442 17.97 28.13 -17.95
C SER A 442 17.65 27.20 -19.14
N PHE A 443 16.60 27.51 -19.89
CA PHE A 443 16.24 26.74 -21.07
C PHE A 443 17.26 26.89 -22.20
N GLU A 444 17.81 28.09 -22.42
CA GLU A 444 18.89 28.31 -23.39
C GLU A 444 20.14 27.51 -23.02
N ALA A 445 20.53 27.48 -21.74
CA ALA A 445 21.69 26.72 -21.26
C ALA A 445 21.51 25.19 -21.40
N PHE A 446 20.27 24.71 -21.44
CA PHE A 446 19.95 23.30 -21.61
C PHE A 446 20.19 22.81 -23.07
N VAL A 447 19.92 23.64 -24.08
CA VAL A 447 20.02 23.24 -25.50
C VAL A 447 21.45 22.82 -25.92
N PRO A 448 22.53 23.56 -25.57
CA PRO A 448 23.90 23.14 -25.87
C PRO A 448 24.32 21.82 -25.20
N GLN A 449 23.75 21.47 -24.04
CA GLN A 449 24.07 20.21 -23.37
C GLN A 449 23.59 19.00 -24.19
N GLN A 450 22.51 19.14 -24.96
CA GLN A 450 21.99 18.09 -25.85
C GLN A 450 22.81 17.96 -27.14
N LEU A 451 23.50 19.02 -27.59
CA LEU A 451 24.42 18.97 -28.74
C LEU A 451 25.69 18.15 -28.45
N SER A 452 26.08 18.02 -27.18
CA SER A 452 27.29 17.29 -26.79
C SER A 452 27.19 15.77 -26.87
N GLY A 453 25.97 15.22 -27.03
CA GLY A 453 25.69 13.78 -27.02
C GLY A 453 25.47 13.12 -28.40
N THR A 454 25.31 13.88 -29.48
CA THR A 454 24.99 13.33 -30.82
C THR A 454 26.24 12.99 -31.63
N ARG A 455 27.07 12.07 -31.12
CA ARG A 455 28.07 11.38 -31.96
C ARG A 455 27.46 10.08 -32.48
N GLN A 456 27.52 9.86 -33.79
CA GLN A 456 27.19 8.56 -34.39
C GLN A 456 28.10 7.49 -33.78
N ALA A 457 27.55 6.66 -32.91
CA ALA A 457 28.25 5.57 -32.25
C ALA A 457 28.11 4.29 -33.09
N LYS A 458 29.12 3.41 -33.08
CA LYS A 458 29.00 2.10 -33.73
C LYS A 458 28.03 1.23 -32.92
N ILE A 459 27.38 0.25 -33.54
CA ILE A 459 26.55 -0.74 -32.81
C ILE A 459 27.34 -1.45 -31.69
N THR A 460 28.67 -1.51 -31.81
CA THR A 460 29.57 -2.05 -30.78
C THR A 460 29.76 -1.12 -29.59
N ASP A 461 29.41 0.16 -29.70
CA ASP A 461 29.45 1.11 -28.59
C ASP A 461 28.17 1.00 -27.74
N PHE A 462 27.04 0.54 -28.30
CA PHE A 462 25.82 0.19 -27.55
C PHE A 462 26.10 -0.85 -26.44
N PHE A 463 26.97 -1.81 -26.71
CA PHE A 463 27.33 -2.86 -25.75
C PHE A 463 28.46 -2.47 -24.78
N LYS A 464 29.07 -1.29 -24.94
CA LYS A 464 30.13 -0.79 -24.05
C LYS A 464 29.61 0.15 -22.96
N THR A 465 28.47 0.79 -23.18
CA THR A 465 27.92 1.82 -22.27
C THR A 465 27.06 1.28 -21.13
N THR A 466 26.97 -0.04 -20.93
CA THR A 466 26.28 -0.68 -19.78
C THR A 466 27.06 -0.61 -18.46
N LYS A 467 27.87 0.43 -18.28
CA LYS A 467 28.27 0.91 -16.95
C LYS A 467 27.99 2.40 -16.88
N SER A 468 27.04 2.74 -16.00
CA SER A 468 26.56 4.07 -15.58
C SER A 468 25.23 4.43 -16.23
N GLY A 469 24.20 4.50 -15.37
CA GLY A 469 22.79 4.48 -15.75
C GLY A 469 22.32 5.68 -16.57
N LEU A 470 21.45 5.40 -17.52
CA LEU A 470 20.17 6.07 -17.80
C LEU A 470 19.57 5.39 -19.04
N ILE A 471 18.23 5.36 -19.09
CA ILE A 471 17.37 4.68 -20.09
C ILE A 471 16.98 3.24 -19.73
N LEU A 472 16.24 3.13 -18.63
CA LEU A 472 15.10 2.23 -18.48
C LEU A 472 14.09 3.00 -17.63
N GLY A 473 13.38 3.92 -18.29
CA GLY A 473 12.59 4.95 -17.63
C GLY A 473 11.30 5.24 -18.37
N TYR A 474 10.54 4.20 -18.71
CA TYR A 474 9.08 4.28 -18.87
C TYR A 474 8.53 2.93 -18.39
N PHE A 475 7.58 2.97 -17.45
CA PHE A 475 7.12 1.89 -16.56
C PHE A 475 8.02 1.59 -15.35
N ALA A 476 8.09 2.56 -14.44
CA ALA A 476 8.36 2.28 -13.03
C ALA A 476 7.07 2.54 -12.23
N PHE A 477 6.49 1.48 -11.69
CA PHE A 477 5.53 1.53 -10.59
C PHE A 477 6.13 2.37 -9.45
N CYS A 478 5.36 3.34 -8.95
CA CYS A 478 5.67 4.07 -7.73
C CYS A 478 5.70 3.11 -6.53
N VAL A 479 6.88 2.62 -6.18
CA VAL A 479 7.17 2.09 -4.84
C VAL A 479 7.98 3.15 -4.10
N PHE A 480 7.31 3.91 -3.25
CA PHE A 480 7.99 4.80 -2.30
C PHE A 480 8.76 3.95 -1.29
N SER A 481 10.09 3.93 -1.42
CA SER A 481 11.00 3.57 -0.34
C SER A 481 11.65 4.88 0.13
N GLN A 482 11.24 5.36 1.30
CA GLN A 482 11.99 6.40 2.01
C GLN A 482 13.24 5.76 2.61
N SER A 483 14.39 6.24 2.17
CA SER A 483 15.68 6.02 2.82
C SER A 483 15.79 6.88 4.08
N SER A 484 16.02 6.23 5.21
CA SER A 484 16.81 6.73 6.34
C SER A 484 17.60 5.55 6.89
#